data_AF-A0A920V665-F1
#
_entry.id   AF-A0A920V665-F1
#
_cell.length_a   1.000
_cell.length_b   1.000
_cell.length_c   1.000
_cell.angle_alpha   90.00
_cell.angle_beta   90.00
_cell.angle_gamma   90.00
#
_symmetry.space_group_name_H-M   'P 1'
#
loop_
_entity.id
_entity.type
_entity.pdbx_description
1 polymer ?
#
loop_
_entity_poly.entity_id
_entity_poly.type
_entity_poly.pdbx_seq_one_letter_code
_entity_poly.pdbx_strand_id
1 'polypeptide(L)'
;MLFAAGVGIGMTFYGAAEPLSYYTGVFGTPLNASPESEEAYRLAFSATIFHWGLNAWSVYAIIGLSLAFFCYNWKLPLTIRSIFYPLLGNRIWGWQGDIIDIVAVLATLFGLTTSLGLGARQAASGLFYLFDLPNNLLTQSLVIIFITSLVIFSVYRGLDKGVKVLSNINIGLALVLLTFVVLAGPTYKIVTAYGQNLIFFFQDIVRLSDWNRPDALQWYHDWTIFYWAWFISWSPFVGMFIARISKGRTIESFFQ
;
A
#
# COMPACT_ATOMS: atom_id res chain seq x y z
N MET A 1 -15.06 -2.16 2.63
CA MET A 1 -14.52 -2.91 1.47
C MET A 1 -13.22 -2.29 0.96
N LEU A 2 -13.13 -0.98 0.72
CA LEU A 2 -11.89 -0.27 0.36
C LEU A 2 -10.69 -0.58 1.28
N PHE A 3 -10.86 -0.42 2.59
CA PHE A 3 -9.81 -0.69 3.58
C PHE A 3 -9.34 -2.15 3.61
N ALA A 4 -10.19 -3.10 3.22
CA ALA A 4 -9.86 -4.52 3.21
C ALA A 4 -9.08 -4.95 1.96
N ALA A 5 -9.17 -4.17 0.87
CA ALA A 5 -8.60 -4.53 -0.43
C ALA A 5 -7.20 -3.95 -0.68
N GLY A 6 -6.83 -2.85 0.01
CA GLY A 6 -5.64 -2.06 -0.35
C GLY A 6 -4.50 -2.01 0.67
N VAL A 7 -4.62 -2.62 1.86
CA VAL A 7 -3.83 -2.11 3.02
C VAL A 7 -3.28 -3.18 3.98
N GLY A 8 -3.24 -4.45 3.57
CA GLY A 8 -2.93 -5.57 4.47
C GLY A 8 -1.48 -5.62 4.98
N ILE A 9 -0.60 -6.27 4.20
CA ILE A 9 0.75 -6.62 4.66
C ILE A 9 1.65 -5.40 4.87
N GLY A 10 1.47 -4.36 4.04
CA GLY A 10 2.26 -3.14 4.12
C GLY A 10 2.16 -2.46 5.49
N MET A 11 0.94 -2.33 6.04
CA MET A 11 0.73 -1.73 7.35
C MET A 11 1.28 -2.59 8.49
N THR A 12 1.15 -3.91 8.43
CA THR A 12 1.67 -4.78 9.49
C THR A 12 3.19 -4.86 9.48
N PHE A 13 3.82 -4.72 8.30
CA PHE A 13 5.27 -4.73 8.16
C PHE A 13 5.87 -3.37 8.53
N TYR A 14 5.46 -2.32 7.83
CA TYR A 14 6.05 -0.99 7.93
C TYR A 14 5.43 -0.11 9.00
N GLY A 15 4.23 -0.42 9.50
CA GLY A 15 3.55 0.43 10.50
C GLY A 15 4.35 0.66 11.78
N ALA A 16 5.17 -0.32 12.19
CA ALA A 16 6.13 -0.15 13.28
C ALA A 16 7.55 0.11 12.78
N ALA A 17 7.99 -0.61 11.73
CA ALA A 17 9.37 -0.58 11.27
C ALA A 17 9.75 0.77 10.64
N GLU A 18 8.87 1.38 9.85
CA GLU A 18 9.17 2.63 9.13
C GLU A 18 9.41 3.83 10.05
N PRO A 19 8.49 4.23 10.95
CA PRO A 19 8.74 5.38 11.82
C PRO A 19 9.92 5.14 12.77
N LEU A 20 10.15 3.89 13.19
CA LEU A 20 11.31 3.55 14.02
C LEU A 20 12.63 3.70 13.23
N SER A 21 12.66 3.22 11.98
CA SER A 21 13.81 3.40 11.08
C SER A 21 14.10 4.87 10.83
N TYR A 22 13.08 5.69 10.60
CA TYR A 22 13.24 7.13 10.39
C TYR A 22 13.76 7.86 11.63
N TYR A 23 13.30 7.44 12.82
CA TYR A 23 13.79 8.02 14.06
C TYR A 23 15.24 7.62 14.35
N THR A 24 15.59 6.35 14.14
CA THR A 24 16.92 5.80 14.45
C THR A 24 17.96 6.00 13.33
N GLY A 25 17.53 6.41 12.14
CA GLY A 25 18.39 6.58 10.96
C GLY A 25 18.80 5.27 10.30
N VAL A 26 18.18 4.15 10.66
CA VAL A 26 18.39 2.86 10.00
C VAL A 26 17.80 2.95 8.59
N PHE A 27 18.66 2.99 7.57
CA PHE A 27 18.35 3.33 6.16
C PHE A 27 18.05 4.81 5.89
N GLY A 28 18.69 5.70 6.65
CA GLY A 28 18.62 7.15 6.45
C GLY A 28 17.42 7.81 7.15
N THR A 29 17.50 9.13 7.30
CA THR A 29 16.47 9.94 7.95
C THR A 29 15.75 10.85 6.95
N PRO A 30 14.44 11.12 7.15
CA PRO A 30 13.73 12.10 6.34
C PRO A 30 14.39 13.47 6.47
N LEU A 31 14.59 14.15 5.34
CA LEU A 31 15.19 15.49 5.28
C LEU A 31 16.56 15.62 5.97
N ASN A 32 17.30 14.51 6.08
CA ASN A 32 18.62 14.43 6.72
C ASN A 32 18.63 14.91 8.19
N ALA A 33 17.53 14.69 8.91
CA ALA A 33 17.47 14.98 10.33
C ALA A 33 18.51 14.17 11.10
N SER A 34 19.08 14.73 12.17
CA SER A 34 20.01 13.97 13.01
C SER A 34 19.27 12.80 13.68
N PRO A 35 19.76 11.55 13.58
CA PRO A 35 19.14 10.40 14.23
C PRO A 35 18.89 10.62 15.71
N GLU A 36 17.80 10.05 16.22
CA GLU A 36 17.35 10.08 17.61
C GLU A 36 17.03 11.48 18.18
N SER A 37 17.11 12.53 17.35
CA SER A 37 16.74 13.90 17.72
C SER A 37 15.23 14.12 17.79
N GLU A 38 14.80 15.20 18.43
CA GLU A 38 13.40 15.63 18.43
C GLU A 38 12.89 15.90 17.00
N GLU A 39 13.75 16.44 16.13
CA GLU A 39 13.40 16.66 14.72
C GLU A 39 13.17 15.33 14.00
N ALA A 40 14.04 14.34 14.19
CA ALA A 40 13.87 13.01 13.61
C ALA A 40 12.61 12.31 14.14
N TYR A 41 12.29 12.45 15.43
CA TYR A 41 11.07 11.90 16.01
C TYR A 41 9.82 12.48 15.35
N ARG A 42 9.80 13.80 15.19
CA ARG A 42 8.71 14.51 14.52
C ARG A 42 8.58 14.10 13.06
N LEU A 43 9.69 14.13 12.31
CA LEU A 43 9.73 13.81 10.89
C LEU A 43 9.44 12.34 10.61
N ALA A 44 9.74 11.43 11.53
CA ALA A 44 9.39 10.02 11.39
C ALA A 44 7.89 9.84 11.15
N PHE A 45 7.05 10.46 11.96
CA PHE A 45 5.59 10.39 11.77
C PHE A 45 5.12 11.19 10.56
N SER A 46 5.64 12.41 10.34
CA SER A 46 5.28 13.20 9.14
C SER A 46 5.57 12.44 7.85
N ALA A 47 6.73 11.79 7.75
CA ALA A 47 7.15 11.04 6.57
C ALA A 47 6.37 9.73 6.40
N THR A 48 6.06 9.01 7.48
CA THR A 48 5.18 7.83 7.41
C THR A 48 3.77 8.21 6.94
N ILE A 49 3.19 9.30 7.46
CA ILE A 49 1.90 9.83 6.98
C ILE A 49 2.01 10.27 5.51
N PHE A 50 3.14 10.87 5.13
CA PHE A 50 3.40 11.25 3.75
C PHE A 50 3.38 10.06 2.80
N HIS A 51 4.01 8.94 3.14
CA HIS A 51 3.99 7.76 2.27
C HIS A 51 2.62 7.08 2.22
N TRP A 52 1.98 6.84 3.37
CA TRP A 52 0.76 6.02 3.43
C TRP A 52 -0.56 6.81 3.34
N GLY A 53 -0.49 8.13 3.47
CA GLY A 53 -1.63 9.03 3.42
C GLY A 53 -2.00 9.45 2.00
N LEU A 54 -2.21 10.75 1.81
CA LEU A 54 -2.76 11.30 0.56
C LEU A 54 -1.99 10.88 -0.69
N ASN A 55 -0.66 10.76 -0.62
CA ASN A 55 0.17 10.42 -1.77
C ASN A 55 -0.17 9.02 -2.32
N ALA A 56 -0.18 7.98 -1.48
CA ALA A 56 -0.54 6.62 -1.90
C ALA A 56 -1.96 6.57 -2.49
N TRP A 57 -2.93 7.15 -1.78
CA TRP A 57 -4.34 7.09 -2.19
C TRP A 57 -4.63 7.93 -3.44
N SER A 58 -3.87 8.99 -3.69
CA SER A 58 -4.03 9.81 -4.91
C SER A 58 -3.80 9.00 -6.18
N VAL A 59 -2.80 8.12 -6.20
CA VAL A 59 -2.50 7.23 -7.33
C VAL A 59 -3.71 6.32 -7.63
N TYR A 60 -4.27 5.72 -6.58
CA TYR A 60 -5.42 4.84 -6.69
C TYR A 60 -6.68 5.58 -7.11
N ALA A 61 -6.89 6.79 -6.59
CA ALA A 61 -8.01 7.63 -6.94
C ALA A 61 -7.98 8.05 -8.41
N ILE A 62 -6.81 8.43 -8.95
CA ILE A 62 -6.64 8.81 -10.36
C ILE A 62 -7.02 7.65 -11.28
N ILE A 63 -6.44 6.46 -11.05
CA ILE A 63 -6.73 5.28 -11.88
C ILE A 63 -8.18 4.82 -11.71
N GLY A 64 -8.67 4.76 -10.47
CA GLY A 64 -10.02 4.32 -10.16
C GLY A 64 -11.10 5.23 -10.75
N LEU A 65 -10.93 6.55 -10.64
CA LEU A 65 -11.86 7.52 -11.22
C LEU A 65 -11.85 7.44 -12.74
N SER A 66 -10.67 7.35 -13.35
CA SER A 66 -10.52 7.22 -14.80
C SER A 66 -11.26 5.98 -15.31
N LEU A 67 -11.03 4.82 -14.69
CA LEU A 67 -11.72 3.58 -15.05
C LEU A 67 -13.23 3.67 -14.85
N ALA A 68 -13.68 4.21 -13.71
CA ALA A 68 -15.10 4.37 -13.42
C ALA A 68 -15.80 5.24 -14.47
N PHE A 69 -15.17 6.37 -14.83
CA PHE A 69 -15.71 7.31 -15.81
C PHE A 69 -15.81 6.67 -17.20
N PHE A 70 -14.72 6.13 -17.75
CA PHE A 70 -14.74 5.56 -19.09
C PHE A 70 -15.61 4.30 -19.18
N CYS A 71 -15.67 3.50 -18.12
CA CYS A 71 -16.53 2.33 -18.10
C CYS A 71 -18.01 2.69 -18.00
N TYR A 72 -18.39 3.56 -17.07
CA TYR A 72 -19.81 3.80 -16.77
C TYR A 72 -20.43 4.95 -17.55
N ASN A 73 -19.67 6.00 -17.86
CA ASN A 73 -20.16 7.15 -18.63
C ASN A 73 -19.99 6.91 -20.13
N TRP A 74 -18.81 6.45 -20.57
CA TRP A 74 -18.52 6.23 -21.99
C TRP A 74 -18.84 4.81 -22.48
N LYS A 75 -19.32 3.94 -21.58
CA LYS A 75 -19.70 2.55 -21.88
C LYS A 75 -18.56 1.71 -22.47
N LEU A 76 -17.32 2.06 -22.14
CA LEU A 76 -16.15 1.26 -22.52
C LEU A 76 -15.99 0.04 -21.58
N PRO A 77 -15.29 -1.02 -22.01
CA PRO A 77 -14.94 -2.13 -21.13
C PRO A 77 -14.12 -1.69 -19.93
N LEU A 78 -14.24 -2.41 -18.80
CA LEU A 78 -13.47 -2.11 -17.59
C LEU A 78 -12.04 -2.66 -17.70
N THR A 79 -11.20 -1.99 -18.49
CA THR A 79 -9.79 -2.31 -18.71
C THR A 79 -8.94 -1.04 -18.74
N ILE A 80 -7.64 -1.14 -18.43
CA ILE A 80 -6.73 0.02 -18.35
C ILE A 80 -6.62 0.73 -19.69
N ARG A 81 -6.55 0.00 -20.82
CA ARG A 81 -6.53 0.61 -22.16
C ARG A 81 -7.69 1.57 -22.42
N SER A 82 -8.85 1.38 -21.79
CA SER A 82 -10.01 2.25 -22.00
C SER A 82 -9.82 3.66 -21.46
N ILE A 83 -8.93 3.85 -20.48
CA ILE A 83 -8.53 5.18 -19.98
C ILE A 83 -7.87 6.02 -21.07
N PHE A 84 -7.20 5.37 -22.02
CA PHE A 84 -6.44 6.03 -23.08
C PHE A 84 -7.25 6.29 -24.34
N TYR A 85 -8.54 5.93 -24.37
CA TYR A 85 -9.41 6.15 -25.53
C TYR A 85 -9.47 7.63 -25.98
N PRO A 86 -9.49 8.66 -25.12
CA PRO A 86 -9.47 10.06 -25.57
C PRO A 86 -8.20 10.44 -26.34
N LEU A 87 -7.08 9.77 -26.08
CA LEU A 87 -5.78 10.07 -26.70
C LEU A 87 -5.52 9.21 -27.94
N LEU A 88 -5.93 7.94 -27.90
CA LEU A 88 -5.59 6.94 -28.91
C LEU A 88 -6.79 6.56 -29.79
N GLY A 89 -8.01 6.95 -29.43
CA GLY A 89 -9.25 6.57 -30.12
C GLY A 89 -9.34 5.06 -30.30
N ASN A 90 -9.74 4.62 -31.50
CA ASN A 90 -9.86 3.20 -31.83
C ASN A 90 -8.54 2.42 -31.82
N ARG A 91 -7.37 3.07 -31.72
CA ARG A 91 -6.07 2.37 -31.64
C ARG A 91 -5.90 1.58 -30.34
N ILE A 92 -6.72 1.84 -29.31
CA ILE A 92 -6.72 1.01 -28.10
C ILE A 92 -7.14 -0.44 -28.37
N TRP A 93 -7.78 -0.72 -29.51
CA TRP A 93 -8.20 -2.07 -29.90
C TRP A 93 -7.13 -2.82 -30.72
N GLY A 94 -5.96 -2.21 -30.92
CA GLY A 94 -4.80 -2.83 -31.54
C GLY A 94 -3.62 -2.95 -30.57
N TRP A 95 -2.43 -3.14 -31.16
CA TRP A 95 -1.19 -3.41 -30.42
C TRP A 95 -0.84 -2.34 -29.38
N GLN A 96 -1.23 -1.08 -29.58
CA GLN A 96 -0.99 -0.02 -28.60
C GLN A 96 -1.77 -0.25 -27.29
N GLY A 97 -3.01 -0.71 -27.39
CA GLY A 97 -3.80 -1.08 -26.21
C GLY A 97 -3.30 -2.35 -25.55
N ASP A 98 -2.78 -3.30 -26.34
CA ASP A 98 -2.18 -4.51 -25.81
C ASP A 98 -0.92 -4.21 -24.99
N ILE A 99 -0.07 -3.27 -25.43
CA ILE A 99 1.07 -2.79 -24.64
C ILE A 99 0.61 -2.21 -23.30
N ILE A 100 -0.43 -1.36 -23.30
CA ILE A 100 -0.97 -0.76 -22.08
C ILE A 100 -1.43 -1.84 -21.09
N ASP A 101 -2.18 -2.82 -21.57
CA ASP A 101 -2.69 -3.89 -20.71
C ASP A 101 -1.55 -4.82 -20.23
N ILE A 102 -0.56 -5.13 -21.07
CA ILE A 102 0.62 -5.92 -20.68
C ILE A 102 1.37 -5.20 -19.55
N VAL A 103 1.63 -3.89 -19.71
CA VAL A 103 2.31 -3.10 -18.67
C VAL A 103 1.49 -3.10 -17.38
N ALA A 104 0.17 -2.93 -17.46
CA ALA A 104 -0.70 -2.95 -16.29
C ALA A 104 -0.71 -4.31 -15.56
N VAL A 105 -0.73 -5.41 -16.31
CA VAL A 105 -0.67 -6.78 -15.75
C VAL A 105 0.68 -7.03 -15.11
N LEU A 106 1.79 -6.68 -15.76
CA LEU A 106 3.14 -6.83 -15.20
C LEU A 106 3.32 -5.97 -13.95
N ALA A 107 2.88 -4.72 -13.98
CA ALA A 107 2.90 -3.83 -12.83
C ALA A 107 2.16 -4.45 -11.63
N THR A 108 0.95 -4.95 -11.86
CA THR A 108 0.16 -5.63 -10.83
C THR A 108 0.88 -6.86 -10.28
N LEU A 109 1.46 -7.68 -11.16
CA LEU A 109 2.19 -8.89 -10.79
C LEU A 109 3.38 -8.57 -9.88
N PHE A 110 4.20 -7.57 -10.23
CA PHE A 110 5.34 -7.16 -9.41
C PHE A 110 4.90 -6.62 -8.06
N GLY A 111 3.89 -5.75 -8.01
CA GLY A 111 3.41 -5.21 -6.73
C GLY A 111 2.79 -6.26 -5.80
N LEU A 112 2.09 -7.26 -6.36
CA LEU A 112 1.59 -8.41 -5.60
C LEU A 112 2.74 -9.27 -5.06
N THR A 113 3.76 -9.52 -5.89
CA THR A 113 4.94 -10.31 -5.51
C THR A 113 5.74 -9.65 -4.39
N THR A 114 5.93 -8.33 -4.44
CA THR A 114 6.58 -7.55 -3.37
C THR A 114 5.84 -7.72 -2.04
N SER A 115 4.51 -7.57 -2.06
CA SER A 115 3.68 -7.71 -0.86
C SER A 115 3.77 -9.11 -0.25
N LEU A 116 3.72 -10.14 -1.11
CA LEU A 116 3.83 -11.54 -0.69
C LEU A 116 5.22 -11.85 -0.10
N GLY A 117 6.28 -11.34 -0.71
CA GLY A 117 7.65 -11.50 -0.21
C GLY A 117 7.87 -10.84 1.15
N LEU A 118 7.36 -9.61 1.34
CA LEU A 118 7.38 -8.92 2.64
C LEU A 118 6.62 -9.70 3.72
N GLY A 119 5.43 -10.21 3.38
CA GLY A 119 4.63 -11.02 4.30
C GLY A 119 5.32 -12.33 4.69
N ALA A 120 5.96 -13.00 3.72
CA ALA A 120 6.72 -14.21 3.97
C ALA A 120 7.95 -13.96 4.87
N ARG A 121 8.67 -12.85 4.65
CA ARG A 121 9.77 -12.43 5.52
C ARG A 121 9.30 -12.15 6.94
N GLN A 122 8.18 -11.46 7.09
CA GLN A 122 7.59 -11.16 8.40
C GLN A 122 7.17 -12.44 9.13
N ALA A 123 6.49 -13.35 8.44
CA ALA A 123 6.06 -14.63 9.00
C ALA A 123 7.26 -15.52 9.39
N ALA A 124 8.28 -15.62 8.53
CA ALA A 124 9.50 -16.38 8.84
C ALA A 124 10.24 -15.80 10.05
N SER A 125 10.31 -14.47 10.18
CA SER A 125 10.87 -13.80 11.36
C SER A 125 10.08 -14.11 12.63
N GLY A 126 8.74 -14.09 12.56
CA GLY A 126 7.88 -14.47 13.69
C GLY A 126 8.03 -15.94 14.11
N LEU A 127 8.15 -16.85 13.13
CA LEU A 127 8.41 -18.27 13.38
C LEU A 127 9.78 -18.49 14.03
N PHE A 128 10.81 -17.76 13.61
CA PHE A 128 12.11 -17.78 14.26
C PHE A 128 12.01 -17.29 15.71
N TYR A 129 11.32 -16.18 15.96
CA TYR A 129 11.17 -15.64 17.31
C TYR A 129 10.43 -16.60 18.27
N LEU A 130 9.39 -17.30 17.79
CA LEU A 130 8.55 -18.17 18.62
C LEU A 130 9.07 -19.60 18.77
N PHE A 131 9.72 -20.13 17.73
CA PHE A 131 10.03 -21.56 17.60
C PHE A 131 11.48 -21.84 17.20
N ASP A 132 12.32 -20.80 17.09
CA ASP A 132 13.73 -20.88 16.67
C ASP A 132 13.92 -21.56 15.29
N LEU A 133 12.89 -21.47 14.42
CA LEU A 133 12.95 -21.99 13.05
C LEU A 133 13.87 -21.13 12.17
N PRO A 134 14.69 -21.72 11.28
CA PRO A 134 15.64 -20.95 10.47
C PRO A 134 14.97 -19.82 9.67
N ASN A 135 15.41 -18.57 9.82
CA ASN A 135 14.95 -17.45 9.00
C ASN A 135 15.79 -17.31 7.72
N ASN A 136 15.54 -18.19 6.75
CA ASN A 136 16.24 -18.21 5.47
C ASN A 136 15.25 -18.31 4.29
N LEU A 137 15.79 -18.28 3.06
CA LEU A 137 14.97 -18.33 1.84
C LEU A 137 14.11 -19.59 1.74
N LEU A 138 14.55 -20.72 2.31
CA LEU A 138 13.77 -21.96 2.29
C LEU A 138 12.50 -21.79 3.13
N THR A 139 12.62 -21.31 4.37
CA THR A 139 11.47 -21.06 5.25
C THR A 139 10.51 -20.05 4.64
N GLN A 140 11.02 -18.95 4.07
CA GLN A 140 10.20 -17.95 3.38
C GLN A 140 9.46 -18.56 2.19
N SER A 141 10.12 -19.40 1.39
CA SER A 141 9.50 -20.09 0.25
C SER A 141 8.42 -21.07 0.68
N LEU A 142 8.65 -21.82 1.77
CA LEU A 142 7.66 -22.74 2.33
C LEU A 142 6.41 -22.00 2.85
N VAL A 143 6.60 -20.85 3.50
CA VAL A 143 5.49 -19.98 3.92
C VAL A 143 4.70 -19.49 2.71
N ILE A 144 5.37 -19.05 1.64
CA ILE A 144 4.71 -18.61 0.41
C ILE A 144 3.89 -19.74 -0.21
N ILE A 145 4.47 -20.93 -0.36
CA ILE A 145 3.79 -22.11 -0.90
C ILE A 145 2.55 -22.41 -0.07
N PHE A 146 2.69 -22.46 1.25
CA PHE A 146 1.60 -22.75 2.17
C PHE A 146 0.45 -21.74 2.04
N ILE A 147 0.73 -20.44 2.14
CA ILE A 147 -0.30 -19.39 2.03
C ILE A 147 -0.95 -19.41 0.65
N THR A 148 -0.16 -19.60 -0.42
CA THR A 148 -0.68 -19.66 -1.79
C THR A 148 -1.60 -20.87 -1.98
N SER A 149 -1.26 -22.03 -1.43
CA SER A 149 -2.13 -23.21 -1.45
C SER A 149 -3.46 -22.96 -0.72
N LEU A 150 -3.44 -22.28 0.43
CA LEU A 150 -4.66 -21.90 1.14
C LEU A 150 -5.54 -20.95 0.31
N VAL A 151 -4.93 -19.97 -0.36
CA VAL A 151 -5.65 -19.02 -1.22
C VAL A 151 -6.25 -19.73 -2.43
N ILE A 152 -5.50 -20.58 -3.13
CA ILE A 152 -6.00 -21.36 -4.27
C ILE A 152 -7.18 -22.22 -3.84
N PHE A 153 -7.08 -22.90 -2.69
CA PHE A 153 -8.17 -23.71 -2.17
C PHE A 153 -9.41 -22.87 -1.79
N SER A 154 -9.20 -21.68 -1.23
CA SER A 154 -10.28 -20.73 -0.92
C SER A 154 -11.00 -20.26 -2.19
N VAL A 155 -10.26 -19.94 -3.24
CA VAL A 155 -10.81 -19.56 -4.56
C VAL A 155 -11.58 -20.72 -5.18
N TYR A 156 -11.05 -21.95 -5.10
CA TYR A 156 -11.72 -23.16 -5.58
C TYR A 156 -13.07 -23.39 -4.89
N ARG A 157 -13.18 -23.11 -3.58
CA ARG A 157 -14.45 -23.20 -2.82
C ARG A 157 -15.46 -22.07 -3.12
N GLY A 158 -15.09 -21.12 -3.98
CA GLY A 158 -15.94 -20.03 -4.43
C GLY A 158 -15.62 -18.70 -3.74
N LEU A 159 -15.49 -17.65 -4.55
CA LEU A 159 -15.16 -16.27 -4.15
C LEU A 159 -16.11 -15.71 -3.08
N ASP A 160 -17.41 -15.98 -3.18
CA ASP A 160 -18.42 -15.38 -2.29
C ASP A 160 -18.41 -15.94 -0.86
N LYS A 161 -17.95 -17.19 -0.68
CA LYS A 161 -17.93 -17.86 0.63
C LYS A 161 -16.54 -17.87 1.26
N GLY A 162 -15.50 -18.24 0.50
CA GLY A 162 -14.14 -18.39 1.04
C GLY A 162 -13.46 -17.05 1.34
N VAL A 163 -13.37 -16.18 0.34
CA VAL A 163 -12.64 -14.91 0.46
C VAL A 163 -13.30 -13.97 1.47
N LYS A 164 -14.64 -13.93 1.52
CA LYS A 164 -15.38 -13.10 2.47
C LYS A 164 -15.09 -13.50 3.93
N VAL A 165 -15.04 -14.80 4.23
CA VAL A 165 -14.73 -15.30 5.58
C VAL A 165 -13.31 -14.93 5.98
N LEU A 166 -12.33 -15.20 5.11
CA LEU A 166 -10.93 -14.84 5.37
C LEU A 166 -10.74 -13.34 5.57
N SER A 167 -11.43 -12.51 4.76
CA SER A 167 -11.40 -11.06 4.88
C SER A 167 -11.97 -10.58 6.22
N ASN A 168 -13.10 -11.13 6.66
CA ASN A 168 -13.70 -10.79 7.95
C ASN A 168 -12.81 -11.19 9.14
N ILE A 169 -12.21 -12.38 9.10
CA ILE A 169 -11.25 -12.83 10.12
C ILE A 169 -10.05 -11.89 10.16
N ASN A 170 -9.49 -11.53 9.01
CA ASN A 170 -8.35 -10.62 8.93
C ASN A 170 -8.67 -9.24 9.54
N ILE A 171 -9.83 -8.66 9.22
CA ILE A 171 -10.28 -7.39 9.82
C ILE A 171 -10.43 -7.53 11.33
N GLY A 172 -11.02 -8.63 11.81
CA GLY A 172 -11.16 -8.90 13.24
C GLY A 172 -9.80 -8.98 13.95
N LEU A 173 -8.84 -9.73 13.39
CA LEU A 173 -7.48 -9.83 13.93
C LEU A 173 -6.75 -8.49 13.92
N ALA A 174 -6.90 -7.70 12.85
CA ALA A 174 -6.31 -6.37 12.76
C ALA A 174 -6.87 -5.42 13.84
N LEU A 175 -8.19 -5.45 14.07
CA LEU A 175 -8.82 -4.68 15.14
C LEU A 175 -8.34 -5.11 16.53
N VAL A 176 -8.27 -6.43 16.78
CA VAL A 176 -7.74 -6.96 18.05
C VAL A 176 -6.30 -6.51 18.28
N LEU A 177 -5.45 -6.60 17.25
CA LEU A 177 -4.05 -6.17 17.35
C LEU A 177 -3.95 -4.65 17.59
N LEU A 178 -4.72 -3.84 16.87
CA LEU A 178 -4.77 -2.39 17.06
C LEU A 178 -5.20 -2.04 18.49
N THR A 179 -6.29 -2.62 18.97
CA THR A 179 -6.78 -2.40 20.35
C THR A 179 -5.75 -2.84 21.37
N PHE A 180 -5.12 -4.00 21.18
CA PHE A 180 -4.05 -4.48 22.06
C PHE A 180 -2.88 -3.48 22.12
N VAL A 181 -2.37 -3.01 20.98
CA VAL A 181 -1.25 -2.05 20.94
C VAL A 181 -1.62 -0.73 21.62
N VAL A 182 -2.84 -0.22 21.41
CA VAL A 182 -3.30 1.03 22.03
C VAL A 182 -3.42 0.90 23.55
N LEU A 183 -3.93 -0.22 24.05
CA LEU A 183 -4.16 -0.44 25.49
C LEU A 183 -2.90 -0.89 26.24
N ALA A 184 -2.07 -1.75 25.64
CA ALA A 184 -0.83 -2.23 26.25
C ALA A 184 0.34 -1.25 26.09
N GLY A 185 0.29 -0.39 25.06
CA GLY A 185 1.24 0.68 24.82
C GLY A 185 0.94 1.96 25.62
N PRO A 186 1.68 3.06 25.35
CA PRO A 186 1.44 4.33 26.02
C PRO A 186 0.20 5.03 25.45
N THR A 187 -1.00 4.58 25.87
CA THR A 187 -2.31 5.01 25.33
C THR A 187 -2.43 6.53 25.23
N TYR A 188 -2.09 7.24 26.30
CA TYR A 188 -2.12 8.70 26.33
C TYR A 188 -1.29 9.31 25.20
N LYS A 189 -0.02 8.89 25.04
CA LYS A 189 0.86 9.39 23.98
C LYS A 189 0.33 9.07 22.59
N ILE A 190 -0.17 7.85 22.36
CA ILE A 190 -0.71 7.43 21.06
C ILE A 190 -1.89 8.32 20.66
N VAL A 191 -2.84 8.53 21.59
CA VAL A 191 -4.04 9.32 21.33
C VAL A 191 -3.71 10.80 21.15
N THR A 192 -2.87 11.37 22.02
CA THR A 192 -2.54 12.81 21.93
C THR A 192 -1.63 13.13 20.74
N ALA A 193 -0.77 12.21 20.32
CA ALA A 193 0.13 12.42 19.18
C ALA A 193 -0.62 12.46 17.84
N TYR A 194 -1.82 11.89 17.73
CA TYR A 194 -2.54 11.79 16.47
C TYR A 194 -2.79 13.16 15.82
N GLY A 195 -3.39 14.11 16.55
CA GLY A 195 -3.66 15.46 16.04
C GLY A 195 -2.38 16.24 15.76
N GLN A 196 -1.37 16.10 16.62
CA GLN A 196 -0.10 16.80 16.46
C GLN A 196 0.69 16.32 15.24
N ASN A 197 0.75 15.00 15.02
CA ASN A 197 1.40 14.40 13.86
C ASN A 197 0.72 14.81 12.54
N LEU A 198 -0.61 14.97 12.53
CA LEU A 198 -1.33 15.50 11.37
C LEU A 198 -0.93 16.95 11.06
N ILE A 199 -0.79 17.80 12.08
CA ILE A 199 -0.32 19.18 11.90
C ILE A 199 1.11 19.18 11.33
N PHE A 200 2.01 18.38 11.90
CA PHE A 200 3.39 18.28 11.43
C PHE A 200 3.47 17.78 9.98
N PHE A 201 2.64 16.80 9.62
CA PHE A 201 2.54 16.34 8.24
C PHE A 201 2.24 17.50 7.28
N PHE A 202 1.24 18.34 7.57
CA PHE A 202 0.92 19.49 6.70
C PHE A 202 2.00 20.56 6.66
N GLN A 203 2.79 20.71 7.74
CA GLN A 203 3.95 21.61 7.76
C GLN A 203 5.10 21.08 6.91
N ASP A 204 5.31 19.77 6.90
CA ASP A 204 6.45 19.14 6.23
C ASP A 204 6.16 18.70 4.78
N ILE A 205 4.90 18.54 4.39
CA ILE A 205 4.50 17.92 3.11
C ILE A 205 5.18 18.58 1.90
N VAL A 206 5.35 19.91 1.90
CA VAL A 206 5.99 20.64 0.80
C VAL A 206 7.47 20.26 0.71
N ARG A 207 8.18 20.25 1.85
CA ARG A 207 9.59 19.84 1.92
C ARG A 207 9.75 18.36 1.54
N LEU A 208 8.81 17.51 1.98
CA LEU A 208 8.74 16.07 1.69
C LEU A 208 8.25 15.75 0.26
N SER A 209 7.77 16.74 -0.49
CA SER A 209 7.44 16.60 -1.92
C SER A 209 8.56 17.03 -2.88
N ASP A 210 9.60 17.73 -2.41
CA ASP A 210 10.74 18.15 -3.24
C ASP A 210 11.50 16.96 -3.86
N TRP A 211 11.87 17.08 -5.13
CA TRP A 211 12.63 16.04 -5.85
C TRP A 211 14.14 16.24 -5.74
N ASN A 212 14.58 17.46 -5.40
CA ASN A 212 16.00 17.78 -5.27
C ASN A 212 16.46 17.60 -3.81
N ARG A 213 17.02 16.43 -3.50
CA ARG A 213 17.45 16.06 -2.13
C ARG A 213 18.86 15.51 -2.08
N PRO A 214 19.90 16.34 -2.32
CA PRO A 214 21.28 15.86 -2.25
C PRO A 214 21.63 15.33 -0.86
N ASP A 215 21.13 15.98 0.18
CA ASP A 215 21.51 15.67 1.57
C ASP A 215 20.76 14.46 2.16
N ALA A 216 19.66 14.02 1.54
CA ALA A 216 18.83 12.91 2.02
C ALA A 216 18.61 11.83 0.93
N LEU A 217 19.59 11.68 0.03
CA LEU A 217 19.45 10.87 -1.18
C LEU A 217 19.20 9.38 -0.88
N GLN A 218 19.91 8.84 0.11
CA GLN A 218 19.73 7.45 0.52
C GLN A 218 18.30 7.19 1.01
N TRP A 219 17.82 8.00 1.95
CA TRP A 219 16.46 7.88 2.47
C TRP A 219 15.41 8.01 1.36
N TYR A 220 15.60 8.99 0.46
CA TYR A 220 14.70 9.23 -0.66
C TYR A 220 14.61 8.02 -1.60
N HIS A 221 15.73 7.40 -1.96
CA HIS A 221 15.77 6.23 -2.83
C HIS A 221 15.21 4.97 -2.15
N ASP A 222 15.65 4.68 -0.93
CA ASP A 222 15.32 3.44 -0.24
C ASP A 222 13.87 3.42 0.26
N TRP A 223 13.27 4.60 0.52
CA TRP A 223 11.91 4.71 1.04
C TRP A 223 10.95 5.37 0.07
N THR A 224 11.13 6.65 -0.25
CA THR A 224 10.14 7.41 -1.02
C THR A 224 9.96 6.87 -2.43
N ILE A 225 11.06 6.63 -3.15
CA ILE A 225 11.00 6.05 -4.51
C ILE A 225 10.45 4.61 -4.47
N PHE A 226 10.86 3.81 -3.48
CA PHE A 226 10.31 2.47 -3.29
C PHE A 226 8.78 2.50 -3.12
N TYR A 227 8.26 3.36 -2.24
CA TYR A 227 6.83 3.48 -2.00
C TYR A 227 6.07 3.96 -3.23
N TRP A 228 6.57 4.99 -3.94
CA TRP A 228 5.95 5.44 -5.18
C TRP A 228 5.90 4.34 -6.24
N ALA A 229 7.02 3.64 -6.47
CA ALA A 229 7.07 2.52 -7.41
C ALA A 229 6.08 1.41 -7.00
N TRP A 230 6.01 1.10 -5.70
CA TRP A 230 5.11 0.08 -5.18
C TRP A 230 3.64 0.48 -5.37
N PHE A 231 3.23 1.69 -4.98
CA PHE A 231 1.85 2.14 -5.14
C PHE A 231 1.44 2.25 -6.62
N ILE A 232 2.32 2.76 -7.49
CA ILE A 232 2.08 2.80 -8.93
C ILE A 232 1.88 1.38 -9.48
N SER A 233 2.72 0.43 -9.06
CA SER A 233 2.61 -0.97 -9.51
C SER A 233 1.27 -1.61 -9.11
N TRP A 234 0.73 -1.24 -7.95
CA TRP A 234 -0.58 -1.71 -7.45
C TRP A 234 -1.78 -0.98 -8.04
N SER A 235 -1.56 0.20 -8.63
CA SER A 235 -2.64 1.09 -9.05
C SER A 235 -3.62 0.48 -10.06
N PRO A 236 -3.24 -0.40 -11.02
CA PRO A 236 -4.21 -0.99 -11.93
C PRO A 236 -5.22 -1.89 -11.21
N PHE A 237 -4.73 -2.73 -10.29
CA PHE A 237 -5.57 -3.63 -9.50
C PHE A 237 -6.48 -2.86 -8.55
N VAL A 238 -5.91 -1.96 -7.74
CA VAL A 238 -6.67 -1.19 -6.76
C VAL A 238 -7.65 -0.26 -7.47
N GLY A 239 -7.23 0.43 -8.52
CA GLY A 239 -8.09 1.30 -9.31
C GLY A 239 -9.27 0.56 -9.94
N MET A 240 -9.04 -0.65 -10.48
CA MET A 240 -10.14 -1.46 -11.02
C MET A 240 -11.13 -1.89 -9.92
N PHE A 241 -10.64 -2.26 -8.74
CA PHE A 241 -11.49 -2.57 -7.59
C PHE A 241 -12.33 -1.36 -7.17
N ILE A 242 -11.69 -0.19 -7.01
CA ILE A 242 -12.36 1.07 -6.67
C ILE A 242 -13.44 1.41 -7.71
N ALA A 243 -13.12 1.30 -9.00
CA ALA A 243 -14.07 1.56 -10.07
C ALA A 243 -15.32 0.66 -9.93
N ARG A 244 -15.15 -0.65 -9.70
CA ARG A 244 -16.27 -1.60 -9.56
C ARG A 244 -17.25 -1.24 -8.45
N ILE A 245 -16.74 -0.80 -7.30
CA ILE A 245 -17.57 -0.46 -6.14
C ILE A 245 -18.11 0.98 -6.18
N SER A 246 -17.64 1.80 -7.12
CA SER A 246 -18.05 3.20 -7.28
C SER A 246 -19.11 3.41 -8.37
N LYS A 247 -19.70 2.34 -8.91
CA LYS A 247 -20.76 2.44 -9.93
C LYS A 247 -21.96 3.27 -9.40
N GLY A 248 -22.32 4.31 -10.14
CA GLY A 248 -23.45 5.18 -9.82
C GLY A 248 -23.13 6.33 -8.84
N ARG A 249 -21.89 6.46 -8.38
CA ARG A 249 -21.45 7.61 -7.57
C ARG A 249 -21.18 8.84 -8.45
N THR A 250 -21.40 10.03 -7.90
CA THR A 250 -20.88 11.28 -8.48
C THR A 250 -19.37 11.37 -8.26
N ILE A 251 -18.68 12.24 -9.00
CA ILE A 251 -17.23 12.47 -8.80
C ILE A 251 -16.97 12.99 -7.39
N GLU A 252 -17.83 13.86 -6.85
CA GLU A 252 -17.72 14.33 -5.47
C GLU A 252 -17.82 13.18 -4.46
N SER A 253 -18.85 12.32 -4.60
CA SER A 253 -19.05 11.14 -3.75
C SER A 253 -17.99 10.05 -3.96
N PHE A 254 -17.19 10.13 -5.01
CA PHE A 254 -16.05 9.23 -5.21
C PHE A 254 -14.89 9.56 -4.26
N PHE A 255 -14.68 10.84 -3.95
CA PHE A 255 -13.61 11.32 -3.07
C PHE A 255 -14.02 11.39 -1.59
N GLN A 256 -15.31 11.18 -1.28
CA GLN A 256 -15.87 11.06 0.07
C GLN A 256 -15.96 9.60 0.51
#